data_AF-A0A6L2PVK5-F1
#
_entry.id   AF-A0A6L2PVK5-F1
#
_cell.length_a   1.000
_cell.length_b   1.000
_cell.length_c   1.000
_cell.angle_alpha   90.00
_cell.angle_beta   90.00
_cell.angle_gamma   90.00
#
_symmetry.space_group_name_H-M   'P 1'
#
loop_
_entity.id
_entity.type
_entity.pdbx_description
1 polymer ?
#
loop_
_entity_poly.entity_id
_entity_poly.type
_entity_poly.pdbx_seq_one_letter_code
_entity_poly.pdbx_strand_id
1 'polypeptide(L)'
;MPFNSVRLVQMYLKYESARICRRKFRCQFQGQPVPNGQTIHYFVNKLTTTGSLVDKKPNRKRTVLTEEKLDDIRARLETSPGKSLP
;
A
#
# COMPACT_ATOMS: atom_id res chain seq x y z
N MET A 1 -8.11 4.77 8.47
CA MET A 1 -9.06 4.55 7.35
C MET A 1 -10.42 4.27 7.96
N PRO A 2 -11.41 5.18 7.86
CA PRO A 2 -12.61 5.16 8.73
C PRO A 2 -13.75 4.23 8.27
N PHE A 3 -13.56 3.39 7.26
CA PHE A 3 -14.57 2.44 6.77
C PHE A 3 -13.93 1.11 6.36
N ASN A 4 -14.71 0.02 6.44
CA ASN A 4 -14.24 -1.35 6.21
C ASN A 4 -13.95 -1.65 4.73
N SER A 5 -12.81 -1.17 4.22
CA SER A 5 -12.39 -1.31 2.80
C SER A 5 -12.22 -2.76 2.34
N VAL A 6 -11.74 -3.65 3.21
CA VAL A 6 -11.60 -5.08 2.90
C VAL A 6 -12.95 -5.73 2.59
N ARG A 7 -13.97 -5.44 3.43
CA ARG A 7 -15.31 -6.00 3.26
C ARG A 7 -15.97 -5.51 1.99
N LEU A 8 -15.72 -4.26 1.65
CA LEU A 8 -16.21 -3.63 0.45
C LEU A 8 -15.61 -4.23 -0.83
N VAL A 9 -14.32 -4.54 -0.85
CA VAL A 9 -13.69 -5.20 -2.00
C VAL A 9 -14.22 -6.63 -2.17
N GLN A 10 -14.41 -7.38 -1.08
CA GLN A 10 -15.05 -8.71 -1.14
C GLN A 10 -16.48 -8.64 -1.72
N MET A 11 -17.26 -7.64 -1.32
CA MET A 11 -18.59 -7.41 -1.90
C MET A 11 -18.49 -7.11 -3.40
N TYR A 12 -17.50 -6.32 -3.81
CA TYR A 12 -17.29 -6.00 -5.21
C TYR A 12 -16.92 -7.22 -6.04
N LEU A 13 -16.05 -8.09 -5.53
CA LEU A 13 -15.71 -9.36 -6.20
C LEU A 13 -16.93 -10.30 -6.30
N LYS A 14 -17.91 -10.18 -5.41
CA LYS A 14 -19.13 -11.01 -5.43
C LYS A 14 -20.21 -10.48 -6.38
N TYR A 15 -20.38 -9.16 -6.45
CA TYR A 15 -21.50 -8.54 -7.16
C TYR A 15 -21.09 -7.77 -8.42
N GLU A 16 -19.79 -7.55 -8.62
CA GLU A 16 -19.17 -6.83 -9.74
C GLU A 16 -19.79 -5.46 -10.05
N SER A 17 -20.45 -4.86 -9.05
CA SER A 17 -21.22 -3.64 -9.20
C SER A 17 -21.02 -2.74 -7.99
N ALA A 18 -20.41 -1.58 -8.22
CA ALA A 18 -20.23 -0.55 -7.19
C ALA A 18 -21.57 -0.10 -6.60
N ARG A 19 -22.64 -0.06 -7.41
CA ARG A 19 -24.00 0.33 -6.96
C ARG A 19 -24.55 -0.65 -5.94
N ILE A 20 -24.47 -1.95 -6.23
CA ILE A 20 -24.95 -3.01 -5.32
C ILE A 20 -24.12 -3.02 -4.04
N CYS A 21 -22.79 -2.89 -4.18
CA CYS A 21 -21.87 -2.83 -3.04
C CYS A 21 -22.22 -1.67 -2.10
N ARG A 22 -22.45 -0.46 -2.62
CA ARG A 22 -22.86 0.71 -1.82
C ARG A 22 -24.17 0.47 -1.08
N ARG A 23 -25.17 -0.10 -1.75
CA ARG A 23 -26.47 -0.41 -1.13
C ARG A 23 -26.30 -1.42 0.01
N LYS A 24 -25.59 -2.54 -0.24
CA LYS A 24 -25.34 -3.58 0.77
C LYS A 24 -24.46 -3.09 1.92
N PHE A 25 -23.44 -2.29 1.62
CA PHE A 25 -22.55 -1.69 2.63
C PHE A 25 -23.34 -0.77 3.56
N ARG A 26 -24.22 0.08 3.02
CA ARG A 26 -25.12 0.93 3.83
C ARG A 26 -26.03 0.12 4.75
N CYS A 27 -26.59 -0.99 4.25
CA CYS A 27 -27.45 -1.85 5.06
C CYS A 27 -26.68 -2.57 6.18
N GLN A 28 -25.43 -3.00 5.92
CA GLN A 28 -24.62 -3.73 6.90
C GLN A 28 -23.91 -2.83 7.91
N PHE A 29 -23.49 -1.63 7.49
CA PHE A 29 -22.71 -0.69 8.31
C PHE A 29 -23.48 0.62 8.47
N GLN A 30 -24.57 0.55 9.24
CA GLN A 30 -25.37 1.74 9.57
C GLN A 30 -24.52 2.70 10.43
N GLY A 31 -24.49 3.98 10.07
CA GLY A 31 -23.69 5.01 10.75
C GLY A 31 -22.25 5.17 10.24
N GLN A 32 -21.76 4.30 9.35
CA GLN A 32 -20.48 4.53 8.67
C GLN A 32 -20.65 5.33 7.36
N PRO A 33 -19.66 6.15 6.99
CA PRO A 33 -19.67 6.82 5.70
C PRO A 33 -19.66 5.79 4.57
N VAL A 34 -20.61 5.91 3.65
CA VAL A 34 -20.68 5.03 2.47
C VAL A 34 -19.73 5.57 1.41
N PRO A 35 -18.69 4.82 1.01
CA PRO A 35 -17.74 5.29 0.02
C PRO A 35 -18.38 5.49 -1.36
N ASN A 36 -17.84 6.45 -2.11
CA ASN A 36 -18.28 6.75 -3.47
C ASN A 36 -17.87 5.62 -4.44
N GLY A 37 -18.57 5.48 -5.57
CA GLY A 37 -18.26 4.48 -6.59
C GLY A 37 -16.81 4.54 -7.07
N GLN A 38 -16.27 5.74 -7.32
CA GLN A 38 -14.85 5.91 -7.69
C GLN A 38 -13.90 5.38 -6.62
N THR A 39 -14.22 5.63 -5.34
CA THR A 39 -13.45 5.13 -4.20
C THR A 39 -13.46 3.59 -4.15
N ILE A 40 -14.58 2.96 -4.48
CA ILE A 40 -14.69 1.49 -4.60
C ILE A 40 -13.75 0.97 -5.69
N HIS A 41 -13.81 1.56 -6.88
CA HIS A 41 -12.92 1.17 -7.98
C HIS A 41 -11.45 1.37 -7.64
N TYR A 42 -11.11 2.48 -6.98
CA TYR A 42 -9.75 2.74 -6.51
C TYR A 42 -9.25 1.61 -5.60
N PHE A 43 -10.05 1.14 -4.64
CA PHE A 43 -9.62 0.05 -3.76
C PHE A 43 -9.47 -1.28 -4.48
N VAL A 44 -10.41 -1.61 -5.36
CA VAL A 44 -10.32 -2.83 -6.18
C VAL A 44 -9.05 -2.78 -7.01
N ASN A 45 -8.81 -1.67 -7.71
CA ASN A 45 -7.65 -1.51 -8.56
C ASN A 45 -6.33 -1.51 -7.76
N LYS A 46 -6.31 -0.86 -6.59
CA LYS A 46 -5.14 -0.89 -5.71
C LYS A 46 -4.84 -2.31 -5.19
N LEU A 47 -5.88 -3.08 -4.85
CA LEU A 47 -5.70 -4.48 -4.45
C LEU A 47 -5.21 -5.33 -5.63
N THR A 48 -5.75 -5.15 -6.84
CA THR A 48 -5.30 -5.94 -8.01
C THR A 48 -3.89 -5.57 -8.45
N THR A 49 -3.51 -4.29 -8.39
CA THR A 49 -2.17 -3.83 -8.78
C THR A 49 -1.11 -4.13 -7.72
N THR A 50 -1.40 -3.87 -6.45
CA THR A 50 -0.40 -3.92 -5.36
C THR A 50 -0.56 -5.16 -4.47
N GLY A 51 -1.64 -5.92 -4.58
CA GLY A 51 -1.94 -7.07 -3.71
C GLY A 51 -2.29 -6.68 -2.26
N SER A 52 -2.25 -5.39 -1.92
CA SER A 52 -2.46 -4.89 -0.56
C SER A 52 -3.25 -3.59 -0.56
N LEU A 53 -4.28 -3.54 0.30
CA LEU A 53 -5.02 -2.31 0.63
C LEU A 53 -4.32 -1.47 1.70
N VAL A 54 -3.35 -2.06 2.41
CA VAL A 54 -2.56 -1.36 3.42
C VAL A 54 -1.28 -0.88 2.75
N ASP A 55 -1.07 0.44 2.76
CA ASP A 55 0.24 1.03 2.47
C ASP A 55 1.21 0.68 3.61
N LYS A 56 1.64 -0.58 3.66
CA LYS A 56 2.85 -0.94 4.38
C LYS A 56 4.00 -0.51 3.49
N LYS A 57 4.40 0.77 3.58
CA LYS A 57 5.78 1.11 3.19
C LYS A 57 6.66 0.09 3.92
N PRO A 58 7.51 -0.68 3.22
CA PRO A 58 8.44 -1.55 3.93
C PRO A 58 9.19 -0.62 4.89
N ASN A 59 9.12 -0.93 6.18
CA ASN A 59 9.72 -0.12 7.22
C ASN A 59 11.23 -0.28 7.07
N ARG A 60 11.82 0.45 6.11
CA ARG A 60 13.24 0.41 5.82
C ARG A 60 13.89 1.02 7.04
N LYS A 61 14.40 0.16 7.93
CA LYS A 61 15.18 0.60 9.09
C LYS A 61 16.23 1.58 8.55
N ARG A 62 16.27 2.80 9.10
CA ARG A 62 17.37 3.72 8.82
C ARG A 62 18.64 3.01 9.27
N THR A 63 19.43 2.51 8.31
CA THR A 63 20.81 2.13 8.55
C THR A 63 21.55 3.43 8.84
N VAL A 64 21.88 3.67 10.11
CA VAL A 64 22.79 4.74 10.49
C VAL A 64 24.15 4.38 9.92
N LEU A 65 24.75 5.32 9.19
CA LEU A 65 26.08 5.14 8.61
C LEU A 65 27.09 5.09 9.76
N THR A 66 27.56 3.90 10.12
CA THR A 66 28.62 3.73 11.11
C THR A 66 29.99 3.99 10.47
N GLU A 67 30.99 4.38 11.27
CA GLU A 67 32.36 4.64 10.77
C GLU A 67 32.92 3.45 9.99
N GLU A 68 32.65 2.21 10.45
CA GLU A 68 33.02 0.99 9.74
C GLU A 68 32.43 0.90 8.32
N LYS A 69 31.19 1.38 8.11
CA LYS A 69 30.58 1.44 6.78
C LYS A 69 31.16 2.55 5.92
N LEU A 70 31.62 3.65 6.52
CA LEU A 70 32.30 4.73 5.82
C LEU A 70 33.68 4.29 5.32
N ASP A 71 34.42 3.53 6.13
CA ASP A 71 35.73 3.00 5.74
C ASP A 71 35.60 1.95 4.63
N ASP A 72 34.61 1.04 4.71
CA ASP A 72 34.31 0.08 3.64
C ASP A 72 33.91 0.79 2.33
N ILE A 73 33.14 1.88 2.41
CA ILE A 73 32.80 2.71 1.24
C ILE A 73 34.05 3.40 0.67
N ARG A 74 34.90 3.99 1.52
CA ARG A 74 36.14 4.66 1.10
C ARG A 74 37.08 3.68 0.40
N ALA A 75 37.33 2.51 0.99
CA ALA A 75 38.18 1.48 0.41
C ALA A 75 37.66 1.00 -0.96
N ARG A 76 36.34 0.90 -1.12
CA ARG A 76 35.71 0.53 -2.40
C ARG A 76 35.81 1.63 -3.46
N LEU A 77 35.69 2.89 -3.07
CA LEU A 77 35.83 4.02 -4.00
C LEU A 77 37.27 4.21 -4.46
N GLU A 78 38.24 3.98 -3.57
CA GLU A 78 39.66 3.99 -3.92
C GLU A 78 40.05 2.84 -4.86
N THR A 79 39.46 1.66 -4.69
CA THR A 79 39.73 0.48 -5.54
C THR A 79 38.94 0.48 -6.84
N SER A 80 37.76 1.11 -6.90
CA SER A 80 36.91 1.14 -8.08
C SER A 80 36.06 2.43 -8.13
N PRO A 81 36.63 3.55 -8.61
CA PRO A 81 35.97 4.86 -8.57
C PRO A 81 34.69 4.97 -9.42
N GLY A 82 34.41 3.97 -10.28
CA GLY A 82 33.24 3.94 -11.16
C GLY A 82 32.04 3.13 -10.65
N LYS A 83 32.10 2.55 -9.45
CA LYS A 83 30.99 1.74 -8.91
C LYS A 83 30.06 2.58 -8.04
N SER A 84 28.77 2.53 -8.36
CA SER A 84 27.71 3.17 -7.57
C SER A 84 27.59 2.54 -6.18
N LEU A 85 27.36 3.38 -5.18
CA LEU A 85 27.11 2.94 -3.80
C LEU A 85 25.70 2.31 -3.68
N PRO A 86 25.51 1.28 -2.82
CA PRO A 86 24.21 0.63 -2.59
C PRO A 86 23.25 1.44 -1.71
#